data_AF-A0A954EG18-F1
#
_entry.id   AF-A0A954EG18-F1
#
_cell.length_a   1.000
_cell.length_b   1.000
_cell.length_c   1.000
_cell.angle_alpha   90.00
_cell.angle_beta   90.00
_cell.angle_gamma   90.00
#
_symmetry.space_group_name_H-M   'P 1'
#
loop_
_entity.id
_entity.type
_entity.pdbx_description
1 polymer ?
#
loop_
_entity_poly.entity_id
_entity_poly.type
_entity_poly.pdbx_seq_one_letter_code
_entity_poly.pdbx_strand_id
1 'polypeptide(L)'
;MSQFSRTQSGRLNEAGSRTDPSTELSDDQWFLIEDLFPEPNQRPNGGRPPRENRECFHGILFVLVSGCRWKWGHFAPILATSQVR
;
A
#
# COMPACT_ATOMS: atom_id res chain seq x y z
N MET A 1 39.75 11.60 11.56
CA MET A 1 38.50 12.22 12.05
C MET A 1 37.49 12.15 10.92
N SER A 2 36.75 11.04 10.86
CA SER A 2 35.85 10.70 9.75
C SER A 2 34.58 11.54 9.89
N GLN A 3 34.26 12.33 8.86
CA GLN A 3 33.04 13.13 8.83
C GLN A 3 31.84 12.19 8.71
N PHE A 4 30.93 12.29 9.68
CA PHE A 4 29.72 11.49 9.72
C PHE A 4 28.94 11.62 8.42
N SER A 5 28.71 10.47 7.79
CA SER A 5 27.83 10.29 6.65
C SER A 5 26.52 11.00 6.88
N ARG A 6 26.28 12.03 6.08
CA ARG A 6 25.01 12.74 5.97
C ARG A 6 23.95 11.70 5.61
N THR A 7 23.19 11.23 6.60
CA THR A 7 21.97 10.45 6.41
C THR A 7 21.00 11.28 5.59
N GLN A 8 20.99 11.01 4.29
CA GLN A 8 20.06 11.55 3.33
C GLN A 8 18.72 10.84 3.53
N SER A 9 18.01 11.15 4.63
CA SER A 9 16.68 10.58 4.91
C SER A 9 15.68 11.62 5.43
N GLY A 10 15.92 12.91 5.14
CA GLY A 10 15.11 14.02 5.66
C GLY A 10 14.52 14.94 4.60
N ARG A 11 14.38 14.51 3.34
CA ARG A 11 14.04 15.45 2.25
C ARG A 11 13.09 14.92 1.17
N LEU A 12 12.06 14.15 1.54
CA LEU A 12 11.04 13.69 0.57
C LEU A 12 9.58 13.96 0.97
N ASN A 13 9.33 14.72 2.04
CA ASN A 13 7.97 14.89 2.58
C ASN A 13 7.57 16.36 2.85
N GLU A 14 8.31 17.35 2.35
CA GLU A 14 8.02 18.78 2.60
C GLU A 14 7.01 19.44 1.63
N ALA A 15 6.54 18.77 0.58
CA ALA A 15 5.63 19.41 -0.40
C ALA A 15 4.62 18.45 -1.06
N GLY A 16 4.02 17.55 -0.28
CA GLY A 16 2.73 16.96 -0.68
C GLY A 16 1.61 17.98 -0.44
N SER A 17 0.56 17.98 -1.26
CA SER A 17 -0.67 18.69 -0.91
C SER A 17 -1.09 18.27 0.51
N ARG A 18 -1.67 19.17 1.32
CA ARG A 18 -2.23 18.81 2.64
C ARG A 18 -3.24 17.65 2.57
N THR A 19 -3.71 17.33 1.36
CA THR A 19 -4.65 16.27 1.03
C THR A 19 -4.03 15.10 0.26
N ASP A 20 -2.74 15.13 -0.08
CA ASP A 20 -2.04 14.02 -0.74
C ASP A 20 -1.07 13.40 0.27
N PRO A 21 -1.56 12.41 1.06
CA PRO A 21 -0.69 11.72 2.01
C PRO A 21 0.42 11.02 1.23
N SER A 22 1.66 11.21 1.69
CA SER A 22 2.81 10.41 1.24
C SER A 22 2.38 8.94 1.32
N THR A 23 2.35 8.28 0.17
CA THR A 23 1.73 6.95 0.01
C THR A 23 2.58 5.84 0.66
N GLU A 24 3.83 6.14 1.02
CA GLU A 24 4.78 5.16 1.54
C GLU A 24 4.88 5.21 3.08
N LEU A 25 4.94 4.02 3.68
CA LEU A 25 5.07 3.84 5.12
C LEU A 25 6.55 3.93 5.55
N SER A 26 6.88 4.94 6.35
CA SER A 26 8.23 5.14 6.90
C SER A 26 8.63 4.02 7.87
N ASP A 27 9.93 3.75 7.99
CA ASP A 27 10.49 2.82 8.98
C ASP A 27 10.09 3.24 10.41
N ASP A 28 10.20 4.52 10.75
CA ASP A 28 9.84 5.04 12.08
C ASP A 28 8.36 4.78 12.42
N GLN A 29 7.48 4.88 11.43
CA GLN A 29 6.05 4.59 11.60
C GLN A 29 5.81 3.09 11.76
N TRP A 30 6.56 2.27 11.02
CA TRP A 30 6.49 0.81 11.14
C TRP A 30 6.92 0.33 12.52
N PHE A 31 8.01 0.88 13.07
CA PHE A 31 8.50 0.52 14.42
C PHE A 31 7.49 0.79 15.54
N LEU A 32 6.52 1.69 15.33
CA LEU A 32 5.45 1.96 16.30
C LEU A 32 4.30 0.94 16.28
N ILE A 33 4.21 0.12 15.23
CA ILE A 33 3.07 -0.76 14.95
C ILE A 33 3.51 -2.22 14.88
N GLU A 34 4.79 -2.49 14.60
CA GLU A 34 5.30 -3.84 14.33
C GLU A 34 5.03 -4.85 15.46
N ASP A 35 5.04 -4.38 16.71
CA ASP A 35 4.83 -5.16 17.93
C ASP A 35 3.38 -5.66 18.09
N LEU A 36 2.44 -5.05 17.37
CA LEU A 36 1.04 -5.47 17.36
C LEU A 36 0.79 -6.70 16.50
N PHE A 37 1.73 -7.09 15.64
CA PHE A 37 1.57 -8.24 14.75
C PHE A 37 2.14 -9.52 15.37
N PRO A 38 1.48 -10.68 15.15
CA PRO A 38 2.02 -11.96 15.58
C PRO A 38 3.27 -12.32 14.77
N GLU A 39 4.16 -13.10 15.40
CA GLU A 39 5.30 -13.69 14.71
C GLU A 39 4.82 -14.60 13.54
N PRO A 40 5.46 -14.50 12.36
CA PRO A 40 5.07 -15.29 11.21
C PRO A 40 5.38 -16.77 11.44
N ASN A 41 4.34 -17.58 11.64
CA ASN A 41 4.47 -19.02 11.79
C ASN A 41 4.44 -19.73 10.43
N GLN A 42 5.41 -20.60 10.17
CA GLN A 42 5.41 -21.47 9.00
C GLN A 42 4.38 -22.58 9.18
N ARG A 43 3.44 -22.69 8.23
CA ARG A 43 2.36 -23.67 8.31
C ARG A 43 2.94 -25.09 8.07
N PRO A 44 2.68 -26.07 8.98
CA PRO A 44 3.24 -27.42 8.84
C PRO A 44 2.70 -28.16 7.62
N ASN A 45 1.50 -27.82 7.16
CA ASN A 45 0.81 -28.51 6.05
C ASN A 45 1.14 -27.92 4.66
N GLY A 46 2.19 -27.08 4.58
CA GLY A 46 2.60 -26.43 3.32
C GLY A 46 1.64 -25.33 2.85
N GLY A 47 1.77 -24.97 1.56
CA GLY A 47 1.06 -23.85 0.93
C GLY A 47 1.98 -22.68 0.57
N ARG A 48 1.40 -21.60 0.04
CA ARG A 48 2.16 -20.38 -0.25
C ARG A 48 2.69 -19.80 1.07
N PRO A 49 4.01 -19.55 1.20
CA PRO A 49 4.56 -18.90 2.38
C PRO A 49 3.87 -17.55 2.64
N PRO A 50 3.62 -17.19 3.91
CA PRO A 50 3.11 -15.88 4.24
C PRO A 50 4.09 -14.79 3.80
N ARG A 51 3.55 -13.64 3.40
CA ARG A 51 4.34 -12.43 3.15
C ARG A 51 4.70 -11.76 4.47
N GLU A 52 5.68 -10.86 4.47
CA GLU A 52 5.99 -10.05 5.64
C GLU A 52 4.81 -9.15 6.03
N ASN A 53 4.63 -8.96 7.35
CA ASN A 53 3.54 -8.16 7.92
C ASN A 53 3.59 -6.71 7.40
N ARG A 54 4.80 -6.15 7.24
CA ARG A 54 5.02 -4.80 6.72
C ARG A 54 4.46 -4.63 5.32
N GLU A 55 4.78 -5.54 4.41
CA GLU A 55 4.30 -5.48 3.03
C GLU A 55 2.77 -5.59 2.95
N CYS A 56 2.18 -6.44 3.79
CA CYS A 56 0.73 -6.59 3.87
C CYS A 56 0.06 -5.31 4.40
N PHE A 57 0.60 -4.74 5.47
CA PHE A 57 0.07 -3.53 6.08
C PHE A 57 0.18 -2.33 5.14
N HIS A 58 1.31 -2.18 4.44
CA HIS A 58 1.47 -1.18 3.40
C HIS A 58 0.41 -1.33 2.29
N GLY A 59 0.13 -2.56 1.85
CA GLY A 59 -0.93 -2.84 0.87
C GLY A 59 -2.33 -2.42 1.37
N ILE A 60 -2.62 -2.64 2.64
CA ILE A 60 -3.88 -2.21 3.27
C ILE A 60 -3.97 -0.68 3.27
N LEU A 61 -2.92 0.01 3.73
CA LEU A 61 -2.87 1.47 3.73
C LEU A 61 -3.04 2.03 2.33
N PHE A 62 -2.37 1.46 1.33
CA PHE A 62 -2.53 1.86 -0.06
C PHE A 62 -3.99 1.78 -0.53
N VAL A 63 -4.70 0.69 -0.21
CA VAL A 63 -6.12 0.53 -0.56
C VAL A 63 -6.99 1.59 0.13
N LEU A 64 -6.75 1.84 1.41
CA LEU A 64 -7.55 2.78 2.21
C LEU A 64 -7.29 4.24 1.81
N VAL A 65 -6.04 4.58 1.49
CA VAL A 65 -5.62 5.94 1.13
C VAL A 65 -5.97 6.28 -0.32
N SER A 66 -5.64 5.40 -1.27
CA SER A 66 -5.90 5.64 -2.69
C SER A 66 -7.37 5.38 -3.08
N GLY A 67 -8.12 4.67 -2.23
CA GLY A 67 -9.46 4.20 -2.51
C GLY A 67 -9.50 3.09 -3.58
N CYS A 68 -8.35 2.54 -3.98
CA CYS A 68 -8.14 1.40 -4.90
C CYS A 68 -9.40 1.03 -5.68
N ARG A 69 -9.72 1.84 -6.70
CA ARG A 69 -10.92 1.64 -7.52
C ARG A 69 -10.84 0.25 -8.12
N TRP A 70 -11.74 -0.63 -7.73
CA TRP A 70 -11.91 -1.91 -8.40
C TRP A 70 -12.22 -1.60 -9.86
N LYS A 71 -11.36 -2.08 -10.76
CA LYS A 71 -11.60 -2.02 -12.20
C LYS A 71 -12.71 -3.01 -12.52
N TRP A 72 -13.94 -2.54 -12.30
CA TRP A 72 -15.16 -3.27 -12.56
C TRP A 72 -15.70 -2.79 -13.91
N GLY A 73 -15.81 -3.73 -14.85
CA GLY A 73 -16.56 -3.55 -16.08
C GLY A 73 -15.84 -2.77 -17.17
N HIS A 74 -15.37 -3.52 -18.17
CA HIS A 74 -15.53 -3.10 -19.57
C HIS A 74 -16.92 -2.46 -19.73
N PHE A 75 -16.96 -1.15 -19.96
CA PHE A 75 -18.17 -0.39 -20.28
C PHE A 75 -18.69 -0.94 -21.62
N ALA A 76 -19.49 -2.00 -21.60
CA ALA A 76 -20.26 -2.43 -22.75
C ALA A 76 -21.55 -1.60 -22.76
N PRO A 77 -21.72 -0.60 -23.65
CA PRO A 77 -23.01 0.05 -23.79
C PRO A 77 -24.00 -0.96 -24.35
N ILE A 78 -24.91 -1.45 -23.51
CA ILE A 78 -26.06 -2.28 -23.90
C ILE A 78 -27.17 -1.38 -24.46
N LEU A 79 -26.85 -0.53 -25.44
CA LEU A 79 -27.84 0.17 -26.25
C LEU A 79 -27.54 -0.09 -27.73
N ALA A 80 -27.53 -1.36 -28.09
CA ALA A 80 -27.66 -1.81 -29.47
C ALA A 80 -28.87 -2.73 -29.59
N THR A 81 -30.05 -2.27 -29.19
CA THR A 81 -31.31 -2.83 -29.73
C THR A 81 -32.44 -1.81 -29.66
N SER A 82 -33.19 -1.75 -30.76
CA SER A 82 -34.43 -1.00 -30.98
C SER A 82 -34.32 0.41 -31.57
N GLN A 83 -34.03 0.46 -32.87
CA GLN A 83 -34.84 1.28 -33.78
C GLN A 83 -35.54 0.33 -34.77
N VAL A 84 -36.69 -0.18 -34.34
CA VAL A 84 -37.78 -0.52 -35.28
C VAL A 84 -38.73 0.66 -35.23
N ARG A 85 -38.66 1.53 -36.25
CA ARG A 85 -39.80 2.26 -36.80
C ARG A 85 -39.50 2.70 -38.22
#